data_AF-G8YEH5-F1
#
_entry.id   AF-G8YEH5-F1
#
_cell.length_a   1.000
_cell.length_b   1.000
_cell.length_c   1.000
_cell.angle_alpha   90.00
_cell.angle_beta   90.00
_cell.angle_gamma   90.00
#
_symmetry.space_group_name_H-M   'P 1'
#
loop_
_entity.id
_entity.type
_entity.pdbx_description
1 polymer ?
#
loop_
_entity_poly.entity_id
_entity_poly.type
_entity_poly.pdbx_seq_one_letter_code
_entity_poly.pdbx_strand_id
1 'polypeptide(L)'
;MSENRIGLQTPRGTGTSGHVQRNAAKDNNAGRGHKSLHFKKRKFTREQKKKYEETKARRVMNGVDTQITLHQARREIEVKCEELRQHLSSRVHEDEVNKQVNELRERLLAEQKKNTVESSTGEISYDAADINILPRANDKQSTKGYDSQYIPRYPNDDQYHTIHRRRE
;
A
#
# COMPACT_ATOMS: atom_id res chain seq x y z
N MET A 1 8.51 8.77 64.96
CA MET A 1 7.24 8.07 64.70
C MET A 1 7.06 7.98 63.20
N SER A 2 7.20 6.79 62.62
CA SER A 2 7.02 6.55 61.19
C SER A 2 5.68 5.81 60.98
N GLU A 3 4.65 6.50 60.49
CA GLU A 3 3.40 5.84 60.12
C GLU A 3 3.50 5.29 58.69
N ASN A 4 3.04 4.06 58.46
CA ASN A 4 3.03 3.38 57.16
C ASN A 4 4.40 3.28 56.44
N ARG A 5 5.52 3.23 57.17
CA ARG A 5 6.89 3.23 56.61
C ARG A 5 7.19 4.46 55.73
N ILE A 6 6.50 5.58 55.95
CA ILE A 6 6.72 6.84 55.24
C ILE A 6 7.14 7.89 56.28
N GLY A 7 8.19 8.66 55.98
CA GLY A 7 8.71 9.70 56.86
C GLY A 7 10.01 9.36 57.58
N LEU A 8 10.40 10.22 58.52
CA LEU A 8 11.61 10.07 59.32
C LEU A 8 11.37 9.18 60.55
N GLN A 9 12.31 8.29 60.86
CA GLN A 9 12.25 7.46 62.06
C GLN A 9 12.25 8.34 63.33
N THR A 10 13.15 9.32 63.36
CA THR A 10 13.23 10.40 64.37
C THR A 10 13.49 11.73 63.68
N PRO A 11 12.84 12.84 64.10
CA PRO A 11 13.13 14.18 63.58
C PRO A 11 14.43 14.80 64.14
N ARG A 12 15.09 14.13 65.10
CA ARG A 12 16.34 14.61 65.69
C ARG A 12 17.47 14.51 64.67
N GLY A 13 18.26 15.59 64.53
CA GLY A 13 19.38 15.65 63.59
C GLY A 13 19.02 16.02 62.16
N THR A 14 17.73 16.11 61.81
CA THR A 14 17.28 16.50 60.45
C THR A 14 17.02 18.00 60.29
N GLY A 15 17.10 18.77 61.39
CA GLY A 15 16.89 20.22 61.37
C GLY A 15 15.47 20.67 60.99
N THR A 16 14.48 19.76 61.02
CA THR A 16 13.08 20.02 60.64
C THR A 16 12.11 19.44 61.67
N SER A 17 10.82 19.81 61.57
CA SER A 17 9.78 19.32 62.48
C SER A 17 9.41 17.83 62.30
N GLY A 18 9.91 17.18 61.25
CA GLY A 18 9.52 15.82 60.89
C GLY A 18 8.07 15.68 60.41
N HIS A 19 7.40 16.78 60.07
CA HIS A 19 6.05 16.76 59.55
C HIS A 19 5.99 16.15 58.14
N VAL A 20 5.19 15.10 57.98
CA VAL A 20 5.03 14.37 56.72
C VAL A 20 3.66 14.69 56.15
N GLN A 21 3.63 15.24 54.93
CA GLN A 21 2.40 15.49 54.19
C GLN A 21 2.21 14.44 53.10
N ARG A 22 0.96 14.04 52.87
CA ARG A 22 0.61 13.21 51.72
C ARG A 22 0.74 14.03 50.43
N ASN A 23 1.26 13.41 49.36
CA ASN A 23 1.32 14.05 48.05
C ASN A 23 -0.07 14.05 47.38
N ALA A 24 -0.66 15.22 47.16
CA ALA A 24 -1.96 15.37 46.47
C ALA A 24 -1.92 14.88 45.01
N ALA A 25 -0.77 14.92 44.33
CA ALA A 25 -0.63 14.38 42.98
C ALA A 25 -0.68 12.85 42.93
N LYS A 26 -0.47 12.16 44.06
CA LYS A 26 -0.62 10.70 44.15
C LYS A 26 -2.08 10.29 43.99
N ASP A 27 -3.03 11.06 44.53
CA ASP A 27 -4.47 10.76 44.44
C ASP A 27 -4.97 10.83 42.99
N ASN A 28 -4.41 11.75 42.19
CA ASN A 28 -4.68 11.85 40.75
C ASN A 28 -4.28 10.59 39.97
N ASN A 29 -3.45 9.73 40.57
CA ASN A 29 -3.00 8.45 40.01
C ASN A 29 -3.49 7.21 40.79
N ALA A 30 -3.99 7.37 42.02
CA ALA A 30 -4.24 6.26 42.95
C ALA A 30 -5.71 5.81 43.04
N GLY A 31 -6.66 6.56 42.45
CA GLY A 31 -8.09 6.29 42.65
C GLY A 31 -8.65 5.04 41.96
N ARG A 32 -8.13 4.64 40.80
CA ARG A 32 -8.49 3.43 40.03
C ARG A 32 -7.27 3.11 39.17
N GLY A 33 -7.05 1.88 38.70
CA GLY A 33 -6.00 1.52 37.71
C GLY A 33 -6.10 2.25 36.34
N HIS A 34 -6.79 3.38 36.32
CA HIS A 34 -7.05 4.28 35.24
C HIS A 34 -5.91 5.29 35.17
N LYS A 35 -4.95 5.03 34.28
CA LYS A 35 -3.97 6.01 33.82
C LYS A 35 -4.66 7.36 33.56
N SER A 36 -3.97 8.48 33.84
CA SER A 36 -4.55 9.82 33.72
C SER A 36 -5.32 10.00 32.40
N LEU A 37 -6.39 10.80 32.40
CA LEU A 37 -7.20 11.04 31.19
C LEU A 37 -6.30 11.45 29.99
N HIS A 38 -5.27 12.25 30.26
CA HIS A 38 -4.25 12.61 29.27
C HIS A 38 -3.46 11.41 28.74
N PHE A 39 -3.07 10.47 29.60
CA PHE A 39 -2.42 9.23 29.15
C PHE A 39 -3.32 8.43 28.21
N LYS A 40 -4.61 8.26 28.57
CA LYS A 40 -5.55 7.50 27.73
C LYS A 40 -5.77 8.15 26.37
N LYS A 41 -5.95 9.48 26.34
CA LYS A 41 -6.06 10.25 25.10
C LYS A 41 -4.82 10.07 24.22
N ARG A 42 -3.61 10.16 24.78
CA ARG A 42 -2.36 9.93 24.03
C ARG A 42 -2.21 8.50 23.51
N LYS A 43 -2.66 7.50 24.27
CA LYS A 43 -2.64 6.10 23.82
C LYS A 43 -3.58 5.88 22.63
N PHE A 44 -4.80 6.40 22.74
CA PHE A 44 -5.80 6.30 21.68
C PHE A 44 -5.32 6.97 20.38
N THR A 45 -4.77 8.18 20.46
CA THR A 45 -4.24 8.87 19.27
C THR A 45 -3.05 8.13 18.65
N ARG A 46 -2.17 7.52 19.46
CA ARG A 46 -1.06 6.69 18.96
C ARG A 46 -1.57 5.43 18.25
N GLU A 47 -2.56 4.75 18.82
CA GLU A 47 -3.15 3.55 18.22
C GLU A 47 -3.87 3.87 16.90
N GLN A 48 -4.61 5.00 16.83
CA GLN A 48 -5.23 5.47 15.59
C GLN A 48 -4.20 5.79 14.50
N LYS A 49 -3.12 6.50 14.85
CA LYS A 49 -2.02 6.78 13.91
C LYS A 49 -1.39 5.50 13.36
N LYS A 50 -1.13 4.52 14.23
CA LYS A 50 -0.58 3.22 13.82
C LYS A 50 -1.49 2.50 12.83
N LYS A 51 -2.80 2.44 13.11
CA LYS A 51 -3.78 1.83 12.18
C LYS A 51 -3.82 2.56 10.83
N TYR A 52 -3.74 3.89 10.86
CA TYR A 52 -3.68 4.69 9.62
C TYR A 52 -2.40 4.39 8.81
N GLU A 53 -1.25 4.30 9.46
CA GLU A 53 0.01 3.96 8.82
C GLU A 53 0.00 2.53 8.24
N GLU A 54 -0.53 1.55 8.98
CA GLU A 54 -0.67 0.16 8.53
C GLU A 54 -1.59 0.06 7.31
N THR A 55 -2.73 0.76 7.30
CA THR A 55 -3.65 0.78 6.15
C THR A 55 -3.04 1.48 4.93
N LYS A 56 -2.33 2.60 5.14
CA LYS A 56 -1.59 3.28 4.07
C LYS A 56 -0.52 2.38 3.47
N ALA A 57 0.27 1.67 4.29
CA ALA A 57 1.29 0.74 3.82
C ALA A 57 0.68 -0.39 2.98
N ARG A 58 -0.44 -0.98 3.40
CA ARG A 58 -1.15 -2.01 2.62
C ARG A 58 -1.63 -1.48 1.27
N ARG A 59 -2.19 -0.28 1.22
CA ARG A 59 -2.64 0.33 -0.05
C ARG A 59 -1.49 0.56 -1.04
N VAL A 60 -0.33 0.98 -0.53
CA VAL A 60 0.88 1.18 -1.36
C VAL A 60 1.38 -0.15 -1.93
N MET A 61 1.40 -1.21 -1.12
CA MET A 61 1.80 -2.55 -1.60
C MET A 61 0.84 -3.10 -2.66
N ASN A 62 -0.47 -2.99 -2.42
CA ASN A 62 -1.47 -3.41 -3.42
C ASN A 62 -1.34 -2.64 -4.74
N GLY A 63 -0.86 -1.39 -4.72
CA GLY A 63 -0.60 -0.60 -5.93
C GLY A 63 0.56 -1.12 -6.78
N VAL A 64 1.55 -1.79 -6.18
CA VAL A 64 2.63 -2.47 -6.91
C VAL A 64 2.07 -3.73 -7.59
N ASP A 65 1.16 -4.44 -6.92
CA ASP A 65 0.52 -5.63 -7.48
C ASP A 65 -0.38 -5.32 -8.68
N THR A 66 -1.02 -4.14 -8.75
CA THR A 66 -1.89 -3.80 -9.90
C THR A 66 -1.11 -3.64 -11.22
N GLN A 67 0.10 -3.09 -11.18
CA GLN A 67 0.92 -3.00 -12.38
C GLN A 67 1.36 -4.39 -12.85
N ILE A 68 1.84 -5.22 -11.92
CA ILE A 68 2.31 -6.59 -12.22
C ILE A 68 1.16 -7.42 -12.81
N THR A 69 -0.02 -7.37 -12.20
CA THR A 69 -1.21 -8.10 -12.68
C THR A 69 -1.66 -7.64 -14.07
N LEU A 70 -1.65 -6.33 -14.35
CA LEU A 70 -1.93 -5.81 -15.69
C LEU A 70 -0.90 -6.27 -16.72
N HIS A 71 0.39 -6.30 -16.35
CA HIS A 71 1.45 -6.79 -17.23
C HIS A 71 1.34 -8.30 -17.49
N GLN A 72 1.01 -9.10 -16.47
CA GLN A 72 0.77 -10.54 -16.62
C GLN A 72 -0.40 -10.80 -17.55
N ALA A 73 -1.53 -10.12 -17.35
CA ALA A 73 -2.70 -10.28 -18.22
C ALA A 73 -2.43 -9.85 -19.67
N ARG A 74 -1.63 -8.79 -19.90
CA ARG A 74 -1.17 -8.44 -21.26
C ARG A 74 -0.27 -9.52 -21.85
N ARG A 75 0.66 -10.06 -21.05
CA ARG A 75 1.57 -11.13 -21.50
C ARG A 75 0.80 -12.39 -21.89
N GLU A 76 -0.25 -12.75 -21.16
CA GLU A 76 -1.10 -13.90 -21.49
C GLU A 76 -1.77 -13.75 -22.87
N ILE A 77 -2.19 -12.54 -23.24
CA ILE A 77 -2.73 -12.26 -24.58
C ILE A 77 -1.64 -12.48 -25.63
N GLU A 78 -0.45 -11.93 -25.42
CA GLU A 78 0.68 -12.06 -26.35
C GLU A 78 1.12 -13.52 -26.51
N VAL A 79 1.15 -14.30 -25.43
CA VAL A 79 1.45 -15.74 -25.48
C VAL A 79 0.44 -16.47 -26.37
N LYS A 80 -0.86 -16.21 -26.20
CA LYS A 80 -1.92 -16.81 -27.03
C LYS A 80 -1.79 -16.41 -28.51
N CYS A 81 -1.40 -15.17 -28.78
CA CYS A 81 -1.14 -14.69 -30.14
C CYS A 81 0.05 -15.42 -30.79
N GLU A 82 1.14 -15.62 -30.05
CA GLU A 82 2.32 -16.35 -30.54
C GLU A 82 2.05 -17.85 -30.72
N GLU A 83 1.27 -18.46 -29.83
CA GLU A 83 0.80 -19.86 -30.01
C GLU A 83 0.00 -20.01 -31.32
N LEU A 84 -0.95 -19.11 -31.59
CA LEU A 84 -1.72 -19.11 -32.84
C LEU A 84 -0.81 -18.93 -34.05
N ARG A 85 0.13 -17.98 -33.98
CA ARG A 85 1.10 -17.72 -35.04
C ARG A 85 1.94 -18.95 -35.34
N GLN A 86 2.44 -19.63 -34.32
CA GLN A 86 3.22 -20.86 -34.47
C GLN A 86 2.40 -21.97 -35.12
N HIS A 87 1.12 -22.10 -34.76
CA HIS A 87 0.22 -23.09 -35.38
C HIS A 87 -0.07 -22.79 -36.85
N LEU A 88 -0.32 -21.53 -37.20
CA LEU A 88 -0.69 -21.12 -38.56
C LEU A 88 0.50 -20.99 -39.50
N SER A 89 1.69 -20.69 -38.99
CA SER A 89 2.92 -20.52 -39.78
C SER A 89 3.27 -21.75 -40.63
N SER A 90 2.80 -22.93 -40.25
CA SER A 90 3.02 -24.18 -41.01
C SER A 90 1.99 -24.43 -42.12
N ARG A 91 0.88 -23.68 -42.15
CA ARG A 91 -0.30 -23.98 -42.97
C ARG A 91 -0.71 -22.86 -43.91
N VAL A 92 -0.37 -21.60 -43.60
CA VAL A 92 -0.93 -20.41 -44.26
C VAL A 92 0.17 -19.40 -44.58
N HIS A 93 -0.06 -18.58 -45.60
CA HIS A 93 0.80 -17.45 -45.96
C HIS A 93 0.86 -16.39 -44.86
N GLU A 94 2.03 -15.76 -44.71
CA GLU A 94 2.33 -14.81 -43.64
C GLU A 94 1.34 -13.64 -43.52
N ASP A 95 0.81 -13.13 -44.64
CA ASP A 95 -0.18 -12.05 -44.64
C ASP A 95 -1.49 -12.42 -43.96
N GLU A 96 -1.92 -13.68 -44.12
CA GLU A 96 -3.16 -14.17 -43.54
C GLU A 96 -2.97 -14.63 -42.09
N VAL A 97 -1.77 -15.11 -41.74
CA VAL A 97 -1.35 -15.30 -40.34
C VAL A 97 -1.44 -13.98 -39.57
N ASN A 98 -0.90 -12.89 -40.13
CA ASN A 98 -0.92 -11.57 -39.50
C ASN A 98 -2.35 -11.03 -39.28
N LYS A 99 -3.27 -11.25 -40.24
CA LYS A 99 -4.68 -10.87 -40.09
C LYS A 99 -5.35 -11.61 -38.94
N GLN A 100 -5.23 -12.95 -38.92
CA GLN A 100 -5.87 -13.78 -37.91
C GLN A 100 -5.32 -13.53 -36.49
N VAL A 101 -4.01 -13.27 -36.37
CA VAL A 101 -3.38 -12.92 -35.09
C VAL A 101 -3.83 -11.54 -34.60
N ASN A 102 -3.98 -10.56 -35.50
CA ASN A 102 -4.48 -9.24 -35.14
C ASN A 102 -5.95 -9.27 -34.69
N GLU A 103 -6.80 -10.03 -35.40
CA GLU A 103 -8.20 -10.25 -35.00
C GLU A 103 -8.29 -10.90 -33.61
N LEU A 104 -7.45 -11.90 -33.33
CA LEU A 104 -7.38 -12.53 -32.01
C LEU A 104 -6.96 -11.54 -30.93
N ARG A 105 -5.94 -10.71 -31.20
CA ARG A 105 -5.44 -9.70 -30.26
C ARG A 105 -6.53 -8.68 -29.91
N GLU A 106 -7.26 -8.16 -30.91
CA GLU A 106 -8.35 -7.22 -30.69
C GLU A 106 -9.49 -7.82 -29.86
N ARG A 107 -9.86 -9.07 -30.15
CA ARG A 107 -10.89 -9.80 -29.40
C ARG A 107 -10.53 -9.97 -27.93
N LEU A 108 -9.32 -10.44 -27.63
CA LEU A 108 -8.86 -10.69 -26.26
C LEU A 108 -8.72 -9.39 -25.47
N LEU A 109 -8.24 -8.31 -26.11
CA LEU A 109 -8.19 -6.98 -25.48
C LEU A 109 -9.60 -6.43 -25.16
N ALA A 110 -10.58 -6.67 -26.02
CA ALA A 110 -11.96 -6.26 -25.78
C ALA A 110 -12.59 -7.04 -24.61
N GLU A 111 -12.34 -8.35 -24.53
CA GLU A 111 -12.80 -9.20 -23.43
C GLU A 111 -12.17 -8.80 -22.08
N GLN A 112 -10.86 -8.52 -22.08
CA GLN A 112 -10.16 -8.03 -20.89
C GLN A 112 -10.76 -6.71 -20.37
N LYS A 113 -11.08 -5.77 -21.27
CA LYS A 113 -11.73 -4.51 -20.90
C LYS A 113 -13.12 -4.73 -20.30
N LYS A 114 -13.92 -5.64 -20.85
CA LYS A 114 -15.26 -5.97 -20.29
C LYS A 114 -15.15 -6.56 -18.87
N ASN A 115 -14.25 -7.51 -18.66
CA ASN A 115 -14.02 -8.13 -17.35
C ASN A 115 -13.57 -7.11 -16.28
N THR A 116 -12.77 -6.10 -16.65
CA THR A 116 -12.40 -5.01 -15.72
C THR A 116 -13.55 -4.09 -15.34
N VAL A 117 -14.54 -3.91 -16.21
CA VAL A 117 -15.70 -3.05 -15.94
C VAL A 117 -16.68 -3.77 -15.01
N GLU A 118 -17.00 -5.03 -15.27
CA GLU A 118 -17.94 -5.83 -14.47
C GLU A 118 -17.46 -6.09 -13.03
N SER A 119 -16.15 -6.24 -12.84
CA SER A 119 -15.54 -6.37 -11.50
C SER A 119 -15.53 -5.06 -10.70
N SER A 120 -15.63 -3.89 -11.35
CA SER A 120 -15.69 -2.58 -10.69
C SER A 120 -17.10 -2.18 -10.23
N THR A 121 -18.14 -2.79 -10.81
CA THR A 121 -19.56 -2.53 -10.50
C THR A 121 -20.10 -3.37 -9.34
N GLY A 122 -19.32 -4.33 -8.81
CA GLY A 122 -19.64 -5.02 -7.57
C GLY A 122 -19.47 -4.09 -6.37
N GLU A 123 -20.57 -3.51 -5.89
CA GLU A 123 -20.57 -2.66 -4.70
C GLU A 123 -19.98 -3.40 -3.50
N ILE A 124 -18.80 -2.95 -3.05
CA ILE A 124 -18.31 -3.30 -1.72
C ILE A 124 -19.02 -2.36 -0.75
N SER A 125 -20.11 -2.83 -0.13
CA SER A 125 -20.79 -2.12 0.95
C SER A 125 -19.89 -2.10 2.18
N TYR A 126 -19.24 -0.96 2.43
CA TYR A 126 -18.62 -0.69 3.72
C TYR A 126 -19.66 0.02 4.59
N ASP A 127 -20.02 -0.59 5.72
CA ASP A 127 -20.96 -0.01 6.69
C ASP A 127 -20.56 1.43 7.04
N ALA A 128 -21.47 2.35 6.75
CA ALA A 128 -21.30 3.78 6.91
C ALA A 128 -21.32 4.17 8.40
N ALA A 129 -20.16 4.43 9.00
CA ALA A 129 -20.12 5.11 10.30
C ALA A 129 -18.98 6.13 10.47
N ASP A 130 -17.83 6.04 9.79
CA ASP A 130 -16.66 6.87 10.17
C ASP A 130 -15.86 7.42 8.98
N ILE A 131 -16.45 8.32 8.16
CA ILE A 131 -15.67 9.14 7.22
C ILE A 131 -16.21 10.58 7.13
N ASN A 132 -15.94 11.40 8.14
CA ASN A 132 -15.81 12.85 7.93
C ASN A 132 -14.42 13.13 7.34
N ILE A 133 -14.23 12.82 6.07
CA ILE A 133 -13.08 13.30 5.28
C ILE A 133 -13.63 14.38 4.36
N LEU A 134 -13.44 15.64 4.76
CA LEU A 134 -13.60 16.76 3.84
C LEU A 134 -12.65 16.54 2.64
N PRO A 135 -13.13 16.62 1.38
CA PRO A 135 -12.26 16.46 0.23
C PRO A 135 -11.25 17.61 0.20
N ARG A 136 -9.97 17.29 0.40
CA ARG A 136 -8.87 18.22 0.15
C ARG A 136 -8.85 18.54 -1.34
N ALA A 137 -9.17 19.78 -1.67
CA ALA A 137 -9.26 20.27 -3.04
C ALA A 137 -7.95 20.06 -3.81
N ASN A 138 -8.04 19.32 -4.93
CA ASN A 138 -7.26 19.47 -6.17
C ASN A 138 -5.77 19.86 -6.06
N ASP A 139 -4.91 18.89 -5.75
CA ASP A 139 -3.48 18.98 -6.10
C ASP A 139 -3.30 18.61 -7.59
N LYS A 140 -3.50 19.59 -8.48
CA LYS A 140 -3.33 19.46 -9.95
C LYS A 140 -1.86 19.33 -10.42
N GLN A 141 -0.93 18.91 -9.56
CA GLN A 141 0.51 18.96 -9.86
C GLN A 141 1.22 17.61 -10.02
N SER A 142 0.55 16.47 -9.77
CA SER A 142 1.23 15.16 -9.80
C SER A 142 1.20 14.40 -11.13
N THR A 143 0.55 14.91 -12.18
CA THR A 143 0.39 14.18 -13.46
C THR A 143 1.36 14.62 -14.58
N LYS A 144 2.31 15.50 -14.29
CA LYS A 144 3.21 16.11 -15.31
C LYS A 144 4.31 15.20 -15.88
N GLY A 145 4.25 13.88 -15.70
CA GLY A 145 5.38 13.00 -16.05
C GLY A 145 5.06 11.65 -16.69
N TYR A 146 3.80 11.31 -16.94
CA TYR A 146 3.45 10.05 -17.61
C TYR A 146 2.73 10.35 -18.92
N ASP A 147 3.53 10.43 -19.99
CA ASP A 147 3.03 10.48 -21.36
C ASP A 147 2.31 9.15 -21.66
N SER A 148 0.98 9.19 -21.77
CA SER A 148 0.13 8.01 -22.00
C SER A 148 0.30 7.41 -23.41
N GLN A 149 1.21 7.97 -24.22
CA GLN A 149 1.50 7.54 -25.59
C GLN A 149 2.78 6.69 -25.73
N TYR A 150 3.54 6.45 -24.66
CA TYR A 150 4.74 5.60 -24.74
C TYR A 150 4.36 4.11 -24.68
N ILE A 151 4.16 3.53 -25.87
CA ILE A 151 4.22 2.08 -26.08
C ILE A 151 5.69 1.75 -26.35
N PRO A 152 6.41 1.05 -25.45
CA PRO A 152 7.75 0.59 -25.77
C PRO A 152 7.64 -0.38 -26.95
N ARG A 153 8.03 0.08 -28.15
CA ARG A 153 8.35 -0.84 -29.24
C ARG A 153 9.58 -1.60 -28.75
N TYR A 154 9.45 -2.89 -28.47
CA TYR A 154 10.60 -3.73 -28.23
C TYR A 154 11.60 -3.53 -29.38
N PRO A 155 12.88 -3.28 -29.10
CA PRO A 155 13.87 -3.12 -30.16
C PRO A 155 13.91 -4.41 -30.98
N ASN A 156 13.85 -4.28 -32.31
CA ASN A 156 13.99 -5.41 -33.23
C ASN A 156 15.29 -6.17 -32.90
N ASP A 157 15.23 -7.50 -32.92
CA ASP A 157 16.26 -8.44 -32.44
C ASP A 157 17.65 -8.36 -33.13
N ASP A 158 17.88 -7.41 -34.02
CA ASP A 158 19.12 -7.27 -34.80
C ASP A 158 20.31 -6.67 -34.01
N GLN A 159 20.12 -6.22 -32.76
CA GLN A 159 21.18 -5.56 -31.98
C GLN A 159 22.02 -6.49 -31.08
N TYR A 160 21.73 -7.80 -31.02
CA TYR A 160 22.45 -8.73 -30.13
C TYR A 160 23.53 -9.60 -30.78
N HIS A 161 23.83 -9.41 -32.08
CA HIS A 161 24.87 -10.17 -32.77
C HIS A 161 26.13 -9.34 -33.05
N THR A 162 26.94 -9.05 -32.03
CA THR A 162 28.40 -8.89 -32.18
C THR A 162 29.09 -9.03 -30.81
N ILE A 163 29.10 -10.25 -30.27
CA ILE A 163 30.06 -10.59 -29.21
C ILE A 163 31.41 -10.82 -29.91
N HIS A 164 32.20 -9.75 -30.07
CA HIS A 164 33.59 -9.90 -30.52
C HIS A 164 34.37 -10.69 -29.47
N ARG A 165 34.56 -11.97 -29.78
CA ARG A 165 35.45 -12.90 -29.08
C ARG A 165 36.87 -12.37 -29.25
N ARG A 166 37.32 -11.54 -28.30
CA ARG A 166 38.71 -11.06 -28.26
C ARG A 166 39.59 -12.27 -27.91
N ARG A 167 40.18 -12.86 -28.95
CA ARG A 167 41.34 -13.75 -28.84
C ARG A 167 42.59 -12.88 -28.74
N GLU A 168 43.51 -13.36 -27.91
CA GLU A 168 44.92 -12.98 -27.71
C GLU A 168 45.18 -11.73 -26.87
#